data_AF-A0A0C3JCV0-F1
#
_entry.id   AF-A0A0C3JCV0-F1
#
_cell.length_a   1.000
_cell.length_b   1.000
_cell.length_c   1.000
_cell.angle_alpha   90.00
_cell.angle_beta   90.00
_cell.angle_gamma   90.00
#
_symmetry.space_group_name_H-M   'P 1'
#
loop_
_entity.id
_entity.type
_entity.pdbx_description
1 polymer ?
#
loop_
_entity_poly.entity_id
_entity_poly.type
_entity_poly.pdbx_seq_one_letter_code
_entity_poly.pdbx_strand_id
1 'polypeptide(L)'
;MIWITCTNLNEEITEHHTFIPSFYYKALIHTLWRYYLLIDLHVHFKKNPHKKYTEFCPHLLRNIVLLDNVLEALIRPCTLIERKDIKGFRSANFEEYLCMEYLVGQHNPNSVNYFRAHCPINIKRIKDEFEWSWDAYKECVPTRFYGERYDWDVENIPDADFMILLDKAVKWYSQKLDPAWISKWVPWVEIDGVVASMESTGNADEGNVGTGAGDDEAGGTGAGSQGGDVPMGGVENSDPPPSNQASSMMSVKCL
;
A
#
# COMPACT_ATOMS: atom_id res chain seq x y z
N MET A 1 3.29 -12.28 14.35
CA MET A 1 3.59 -12.22 12.90
C MET A 1 2.83 -13.35 12.21
N ILE A 2 1.98 -13.01 11.25
CA ILE A 2 1.17 -13.94 10.45
C ILE A 2 2.04 -14.38 9.29
N TRP A 3 2.22 -15.68 9.15
CA TRP A 3 2.99 -16.27 8.06
C TRP A 3 2.01 -16.83 7.02
N ILE A 4 2.12 -16.38 5.77
CA ILE A 4 1.38 -17.00 4.66
C ILE A 4 2.28 -18.08 4.08
N THR A 5 1.81 -19.32 4.12
CA THR A 5 2.50 -20.45 3.48
C THR A 5 1.56 -21.08 2.46
N CYS A 6 2.02 -21.21 1.22
CA CYS A 6 1.30 -22.02 0.24
C CYS A 6 1.55 -23.50 0.55
N THR A 7 0.60 -24.15 1.21
CA THR A 7 0.66 -25.59 1.50
C THR A 7 -0.27 -26.36 0.57
N ASN A 8 0.07 -27.62 0.31
CA ASN A 8 -0.80 -28.52 -0.43
C ASN A 8 -2.08 -28.77 0.38
N LEU A 9 -3.24 -28.79 -0.27
CA LEU A 9 -4.55 -29.08 0.33
C LEU A 9 -4.58 -30.38 1.16
N ASN A 10 -3.64 -31.30 0.90
CA ASN A 10 -3.57 -32.62 1.52
C ASN A 10 -2.68 -32.68 2.78
N GLU A 11 -2.06 -31.57 3.20
CA GLU A 11 -1.30 -31.54 4.45
C GLU A 11 -2.24 -31.39 5.66
N GLU A 12 -1.95 -32.13 6.73
CA GLU A 12 -2.68 -32.00 8.00
C GLU A 12 -2.47 -30.60 8.57
N ILE A 13 -3.58 -29.89 8.72
CA ILE A 13 -3.59 -28.53 9.23
C ILE A 13 -3.60 -28.58 10.75
N THR A 14 -2.50 -28.12 11.35
CA THR A 14 -2.41 -27.86 12.78
C THR A 14 -3.35 -26.72 13.20
N GLU A 15 -3.76 -26.69 14.48
CA GLU A 15 -4.83 -25.84 15.08
C GLU A 15 -4.73 -24.30 14.90
N HIS A 16 -3.77 -23.77 14.13
CA HIS A 16 -3.49 -22.32 14.02
C HIS A 16 -3.55 -21.77 12.58
N HIS A 17 -4.18 -22.49 11.67
CA HIS A 17 -4.14 -22.21 10.25
C HIS A 17 -5.57 -22.04 9.69
N THR A 18 -5.76 -21.07 8.81
CA THR A 18 -7.01 -20.90 8.05
C THR A 18 -6.75 -20.98 6.56
N PHE A 19 -7.72 -21.51 5.82
CA PHE A 19 -7.73 -21.44 4.36
C PHE A 19 -8.24 -20.09 3.88
N ILE A 20 -7.59 -19.54 2.87
CA ILE A 20 -8.06 -18.33 2.20
C ILE A 20 -8.18 -18.61 0.69
N PRO A 21 -9.22 -18.09 0.01
CA PRO A 21 -9.33 -18.22 -1.43
C PRO A 21 -8.06 -17.75 -2.14
N SER A 22 -7.52 -18.57 -3.04
CA SER A 22 -6.22 -18.28 -3.68
C SER A 22 -6.21 -17.08 -4.59
N PHE A 23 -7.36 -16.64 -5.10
CA PHE A 23 -7.43 -15.39 -5.85
C PHE A 23 -7.11 -14.16 -4.98
N TYR A 24 -7.15 -14.27 -3.64
CA TYR A 24 -6.69 -13.21 -2.74
C TYR A 24 -5.17 -13.23 -2.49
N TYR A 25 -4.42 -14.20 -2.99
CA TYR A 25 -3.02 -14.40 -2.62
C TYR A 25 -2.16 -13.13 -2.70
N LYS A 26 -2.11 -12.54 -3.90
CA LYS A 26 -1.30 -11.36 -4.18
C LYS A 26 -1.75 -10.19 -3.29
N ALA A 27 -3.06 -9.97 -3.20
CA ALA A 27 -3.65 -8.94 -2.35
C ALA A 27 -3.23 -9.09 -0.89
N LEU A 28 -3.33 -10.31 -0.37
CA LEU A 28 -3.09 -10.58 1.02
C LEU A 28 -1.62 -10.45 1.39
N ILE A 29 -0.71 -10.94 0.54
CA ILE A 29 0.73 -10.74 0.71
C ILE A 29 1.07 -9.25 0.78
N HIS A 30 0.59 -8.45 -0.17
CA HIS A 30 0.83 -7.01 -0.17
C HIS A 30 0.23 -6.30 1.06
N THR A 31 -0.98 -6.71 1.46
CA THR A 31 -1.68 -6.12 2.62
C THR A 31 -0.95 -6.45 3.92
N LEU A 32 -0.53 -7.71 4.12
CA LEU A 32 0.23 -8.13 5.30
C LEU A 32 1.60 -7.47 5.35
N TRP A 33 2.32 -7.44 4.23
CA TRP A 33 3.60 -6.74 4.13
C TRP A 33 3.47 -5.29 4.60
N ARG A 34 2.45 -4.59 4.09
CA ARG A 34 2.20 -3.21 4.52
C ARG A 34 1.86 -3.12 6.00
N TYR A 35 0.98 -3.98 6.49
CA TYR A 35 0.60 -4.00 7.90
C TYR A 35 1.81 -4.15 8.82
N TYR A 36 2.69 -5.13 8.54
CA TYR A 36 3.91 -5.32 9.31
C TYR A 36 4.90 -4.17 9.16
N LEU A 37 5.09 -3.65 7.94
CA LEU A 37 5.95 -2.49 7.72
C LEU A 37 5.51 -1.30 8.57
N LEU A 38 4.21 -1.01 8.65
CA LEU A 38 3.71 0.11 9.47
C LEU A 38 3.93 -0.13 10.97
N ILE A 39 3.74 -1.35 11.45
CA ILE A 39 4.02 -1.72 12.84
C ILE A 39 5.50 -1.53 13.17
N ASP A 40 6.39 -1.98 12.29
CA ASP A 40 7.84 -1.89 12.53
C ASP A 40 8.33 -0.44 12.45
N LEU A 41 7.82 0.36 11.52
CA LEU A 41 8.03 1.81 11.53
C LEU A 41 7.56 2.43 12.85
N HIS A 42 6.39 2.00 13.37
CA HIS A 42 5.89 2.50 14.65
C HIS A 42 6.81 2.12 15.80
N VAL A 43 7.22 0.86 15.90
CA VAL A 43 8.08 0.34 16.98
C VAL A 43 9.47 0.98 16.93
N HIS A 44 10.07 1.07 15.74
CA HIS A 44 11.41 1.64 15.55
C HIS A 44 11.44 3.11 15.96
N PHE A 45 10.54 3.94 15.44
CA PHE A 45 10.54 5.38 15.71
C PHE A 45 9.90 5.76 17.04
N LYS A 46 9.15 4.87 17.69
CA LYS A 46 8.78 5.03 19.10
C LYS A 46 9.99 4.92 20.03
N LYS A 47 10.96 4.05 19.71
CA LYS A 47 12.22 3.91 20.45
C LYS A 47 13.23 4.98 20.09
N ASN A 48 13.22 5.45 18.84
CA ASN A 48 14.11 6.48 18.31
C ASN A 48 13.29 7.66 17.74
N PRO A 49 12.75 8.55 18.60
CA PRO A 49 11.83 9.59 18.15
C PRO A 49 12.48 10.54 17.15
N HIS A 50 11.84 10.71 15.99
CA HIS A 50 12.18 11.71 14.99
C HIS A 50 11.00 12.66 14.79
N LYS A 51 11.24 13.96 14.56
CA LYS A 51 10.17 14.98 14.42
C LYS A 51 9.09 14.57 13.42
N LYS A 52 9.51 14.10 12.24
CA LYS A 52 8.62 13.62 11.17
C LYS A 52 7.74 12.45 11.61
N TYR A 53 8.26 11.55 12.44
CA TYR A 53 7.47 10.46 13.00
C TYR A 53 6.42 11.00 13.96
N THR A 54 6.76 11.93 14.86
CA THR A 54 5.80 12.51 15.81
C THR A 54 4.60 13.14 15.10
N GLU A 55 4.84 13.88 14.02
CA GLU A 55 3.80 14.49 13.19
C GLU A 55 2.95 13.42 12.47
N PHE A 56 3.57 12.35 11.99
CA PHE A 56 2.89 11.29 11.24
C PHE A 56 2.27 10.19 12.11
N CYS A 57 2.65 10.07 13.38
CA CYS A 57 2.28 8.96 14.27
C CYS A 57 0.76 8.74 14.39
N PRO A 58 -0.08 9.80 14.53
CA PRO A 58 -1.53 9.61 14.55
C PRO A 58 -2.08 8.99 13.25
N HIS A 59 -1.51 9.35 12.10
CA HIS A 59 -1.89 8.77 10.82
C HIS A 59 -1.42 7.32 10.70
N LEU A 60 -0.20 7.03 11.14
CA LEU A 60 0.36 5.68 11.14
C LEU A 60 -0.51 4.72 11.97
N LEU A 61 -0.85 5.10 13.20
CA LEU A 61 -1.69 4.28 14.09
C LEU A 61 -3.08 4.01 13.51
N ARG A 62 -3.72 5.02 12.91
CA ARG A 62 -5.02 4.85 12.24
C ARG A 62 -4.95 3.83 11.11
N ASN A 63 -3.89 3.86 10.30
CA ASN A 63 -3.71 2.91 9.21
C ASN A 63 -3.40 1.49 9.73
N ILE A 64 -2.63 1.34 10.81
CA ILE A 64 -2.41 0.04 11.45
C ILE A 64 -3.75 -0.56 11.91
N VAL A 65 -4.55 0.20 12.66
CA VAL A 65 -5.86 -0.25 13.15
C VAL A 65 -6.82 -0.58 12.01
N LEU A 66 -6.82 0.21 10.94
CA LEU A 66 -7.62 -0.11 9.76
C LEU A 66 -7.21 -1.45 9.14
N LEU A 67 -5.92 -1.65 8.88
CA LEU A 67 -5.40 -2.88 8.27
C LEU A 67 -5.69 -4.09 9.16
N ASP A 68 -5.60 -3.93 10.48
CA ASP A 68 -5.98 -4.95 11.47
C ASP A 68 -7.45 -5.39 11.30
N ASN A 69 -8.37 -4.41 11.27
CA ASN A 69 -9.80 -4.68 11.06
C ASN A 69 -10.09 -5.33 9.69
N VAL A 70 -9.38 -4.91 8.64
CA VAL A 70 -9.52 -5.45 7.28
C VAL A 70 -9.06 -6.90 7.22
N LEU A 71 -7.89 -7.20 7.80
CA LEU A 71 -7.35 -8.55 7.87
C LEU A 71 -8.23 -9.45 8.73
N GLU A 72 -8.71 -8.97 9.87
CA GLU A 72 -9.64 -9.70 10.71
C GLU A 72 -10.94 -10.02 9.98
N ALA A 73 -11.51 -9.05 9.25
CA ALA A 73 -12.72 -9.23 8.46
C ALA A 73 -12.54 -10.20 7.26
N LEU A 74 -11.31 -10.48 6.85
CA LEU A 74 -11.01 -11.55 5.90
C LEU A 74 -10.82 -12.90 6.62
N ILE A 75 -9.95 -12.93 7.63
CA ILE A 75 -9.49 -14.16 8.28
C ILE A 75 -10.59 -14.80 9.12
N ARG A 76 -11.28 -14.03 9.97
CA ARG A 76 -12.26 -14.57 10.94
C ARG A 76 -13.39 -15.34 10.23
N PRO A 77 -14.03 -14.84 9.16
CA PRO A 77 -15.01 -15.64 8.42
C PRO A 77 -14.42 -16.90 7.80
N CYS A 78 -13.18 -16.85 7.30
CA CYS A 78 -12.53 -18.02 6.71
C CYS A 78 -12.37 -19.18 7.69
N THR A 79 -12.19 -18.90 9.00
CA THR A 79 -12.09 -19.94 10.03
C THR A 79 -13.40 -20.70 10.27
N LEU A 80 -14.53 -20.13 9.86
CA LEU A 80 -15.87 -20.69 10.10
C LEU A 80 -16.47 -21.37 8.87
N ILE A 81 -15.83 -21.21 7.70
CA ILE A 81 -16.34 -21.74 6.43
C ILE A 81 -15.76 -23.14 6.21
N GLU A 82 -16.61 -24.07 5.78
CA GLU A 82 -16.15 -25.41 5.40
C GLU A 82 -15.18 -25.34 4.21
N ARG A 83 -14.15 -26.18 4.22
CA ARG A 83 -13.10 -26.21 3.17
C ARG A 83 -13.66 -26.32 1.75
N LYS A 84 -14.79 -27.02 1.56
CA LYS A 84 -15.41 -27.17 0.23
C LYS A 84 -16.00 -25.85 -0.30
N ASP A 85 -16.41 -24.95 0.59
CA ASP A 85 -17.09 -23.70 0.26
C ASP A 85 -16.13 -22.50 0.21
N ILE A 86 -14.95 -22.62 0.82
CA ILE A 86 -13.95 -21.53 0.88
C ILE A 86 -13.48 -21.08 -0.50
N LYS A 87 -13.49 -21.96 -1.52
CA LYS A 87 -13.02 -21.63 -2.88
C LYS A 87 -13.77 -20.45 -3.49
N GLY A 88 -15.05 -20.31 -3.18
CA GLY A 88 -15.91 -19.25 -3.71
C GLY A 88 -16.14 -18.09 -2.73
N PHE A 89 -15.55 -18.13 -1.54
CA PHE A 89 -15.79 -17.12 -0.51
C PHE A 89 -15.20 -15.76 -0.91
N ARG A 90 -16.04 -14.72 -0.88
CA ARG A 90 -15.64 -13.33 -1.17
C ARG A 90 -15.92 -12.48 0.06
N SER A 91 -14.88 -11.92 0.68
CA SER A 91 -15.04 -11.02 1.83
C SER A 91 -15.39 -9.62 1.33
N ALA A 92 -16.64 -9.19 1.58
CA ALA A 92 -17.12 -7.88 1.14
C ALA A 92 -16.26 -6.72 1.69
N ASN A 93 -15.84 -6.82 2.96
CA ASN A 93 -15.00 -5.80 3.59
C ASN A 93 -13.58 -5.77 3.00
N PHE A 94 -13.00 -6.95 2.72
CA PHE A 94 -11.68 -7.02 2.11
C PHE A 94 -11.70 -6.52 0.67
N GLU A 95 -12.75 -6.83 -0.10
CA GLU A 95 -12.86 -6.33 -1.47
C GLU A 95 -13.20 -4.84 -1.55
N GLU A 96 -14.02 -4.31 -0.64
CA GLU A 96 -14.20 -2.87 -0.51
C GLU A 96 -12.87 -2.20 -0.14
N TYR A 97 -12.11 -2.80 0.78
CA TYR A 97 -10.76 -2.34 1.09
C TYR A 97 -9.91 -2.29 -0.17
N LEU A 98 -9.78 -3.40 -0.89
CA LEU A 98 -9.01 -3.46 -2.12
C LEU A 98 -9.48 -2.39 -3.11
N CYS A 99 -10.78 -2.35 -3.46
CA CYS A 99 -11.30 -1.39 -4.44
C CYS A 99 -10.94 0.05 -4.09
N MET A 100 -11.11 0.43 -2.82
CA MET A 100 -10.74 1.76 -2.35
C MET A 100 -9.23 1.98 -2.37
N GLU A 101 -8.43 0.99 -1.99
CA GLU A 101 -6.99 1.10 -2.04
C GLU A 101 -6.48 1.36 -3.47
N TYR A 102 -7.08 0.68 -4.43
CA TYR A 102 -6.73 0.80 -5.83
C TYR A 102 -7.12 2.15 -6.44
N LEU A 103 -8.36 2.57 -6.19
CA LEU A 103 -8.90 3.80 -6.78
C LEU A 103 -8.34 5.05 -6.09
N VAL A 104 -8.20 4.99 -4.77
CA VAL A 104 -7.93 6.16 -3.92
C VAL A 104 -6.48 6.18 -3.45
N GLY A 105 -5.78 5.04 -3.43
CA GLY A 105 -4.39 4.92 -2.98
C GLY A 105 -4.22 5.04 -1.46
N GLN A 106 -5.30 5.31 -0.73
CA GLN A 106 -5.29 5.53 0.72
C GLN A 106 -6.66 5.28 1.33
N HIS A 107 -6.67 4.85 2.59
CA HIS A 107 -7.88 4.60 3.36
C HIS A 107 -8.06 5.56 4.53
N ASN A 108 -7.87 6.85 4.27
CA ASN A 108 -8.24 7.87 5.25
C ASN A 108 -9.75 8.17 5.08
N PRO A 109 -10.54 8.31 6.17
CA PRO A 109 -11.98 8.57 6.08
C PRO A 109 -12.36 9.80 5.25
N ASN A 110 -11.57 10.87 5.29
CA ASN A 110 -11.82 12.08 4.50
C ASN A 110 -11.66 11.81 3.01
N SER A 111 -10.60 11.10 2.61
CA SER A 111 -10.37 10.70 1.22
C SER A 111 -11.45 9.74 0.70
N VAL A 112 -11.87 8.79 1.53
CA VAL A 112 -12.98 7.87 1.21
C VAL A 112 -14.31 8.63 1.07
N ASN A 113 -14.60 9.55 2.00
CA ASN A 113 -15.82 10.36 1.95
C ASN A 113 -15.81 11.29 0.74
N TYR A 114 -14.66 11.90 0.44
CA TYR A 114 -14.50 12.73 -0.75
C TYR A 114 -14.71 11.92 -2.03
N PHE A 115 -14.09 10.74 -2.14
CA PHE A 115 -14.33 9.82 -3.25
C PHE A 115 -15.82 9.47 -3.39
N ARG A 116 -16.49 9.10 -2.28
CA ARG A 116 -17.92 8.75 -2.28
C ARG A 116 -18.83 9.91 -2.66
N ALA A 117 -18.43 11.15 -2.38
CA ALA A 117 -19.19 12.34 -2.78
C ALA A 117 -19.09 12.61 -4.29
N HIS A 118 -17.97 12.26 -4.93
CA HIS A 118 -17.67 12.59 -6.33
C HIS A 118 -17.82 11.41 -7.30
N CYS A 119 -17.94 10.18 -6.78
CA CYS A 119 -18.22 9.00 -7.58
C CYS A 119 -19.72 8.68 -7.54
N PRO A 120 -20.45 8.79 -8.66
CA PRO A 120 -21.89 8.53 -8.71
C PRO A 120 -22.23 7.03 -8.62
N ILE A 121 -21.22 6.15 -8.72
CA ILE A 121 -21.39 4.71 -8.64
C ILE A 121 -21.14 4.23 -7.21
N ASN A 122 -22.02 3.38 -6.71
CA ASN A 122 -21.80 2.69 -5.44
C ASN A 122 -20.59 1.75 -5.56
N ILE A 123 -19.64 1.84 -4.62
CA ILE A 123 -18.45 0.97 -4.54
C ILE A 123 -18.79 -0.51 -4.68
N LYS A 124 -19.93 -0.95 -4.14
CA LYS A 124 -20.41 -2.34 -4.28
C LYS A 124 -20.65 -2.75 -5.73
N ARG A 125 -21.13 -1.82 -6.57
CA ARG A 125 -21.34 -2.08 -8.01
C ARG A 125 -20.02 -2.04 -8.77
N ILE A 126 -19.11 -1.13 -8.38
CA ILE A 126 -17.76 -1.09 -8.95
C ILE A 126 -17.10 -2.46 -8.76
N LYS A 127 -17.14 -3.02 -7.54
CA LYS A 127 -16.58 -4.34 -7.23
C LYS A 127 -16.99 -5.46 -8.19
N ASP A 128 -18.24 -5.46 -8.65
CA ASP A 128 -18.77 -6.52 -9.52
C ASP A 128 -18.35 -6.35 -10.99
N GLU A 129 -18.04 -5.11 -11.41
CA GLU A 129 -17.62 -4.76 -12.77
C GLU A 129 -16.09 -4.55 -12.89
N PHE A 130 -15.39 -4.54 -11.76
CA PHE A 130 -13.98 -4.16 -11.67
C PHE A 130 -13.06 -5.37 -11.76
N GLU A 131 -12.37 -5.50 -12.90
CA GLU A 131 -11.26 -6.44 -13.04
C GLU A 131 -10.00 -5.87 -12.38
N TRP A 132 -9.55 -6.53 -11.33
CA TRP A 132 -8.38 -6.09 -10.57
C TRP A 132 -7.08 -6.30 -11.35
N SER A 133 -6.44 -5.22 -11.79
CA SER A 133 -5.12 -5.24 -12.42
C SER A 133 -4.00 -5.02 -11.41
N TRP A 134 -3.30 -6.08 -11.01
CA TRP A 134 -2.14 -5.98 -10.11
C TRP A 134 -1.01 -5.12 -10.68
N ASP A 135 -0.83 -5.14 -12.00
CA ASP A 135 0.23 -4.37 -12.64
C ASP A 135 -0.08 -2.88 -12.59
N ALA A 136 -1.34 -2.50 -12.82
CA ALA A 136 -1.78 -1.11 -12.68
C ALA A 136 -1.72 -0.62 -11.22
N TYR A 137 -2.06 -1.49 -10.26
CA TYR A 137 -1.86 -1.20 -8.84
C TYR A 137 -0.38 -0.95 -8.49
N LYS A 138 0.53 -1.69 -9.13
CA LYS A 138 1.99 -1.50 -9.01
C LYS A 138 2.50 -0.19 -9.65
N GLU A 139 1.65 0.60 -10.31
CA GLU A 139 2.04 1.94 -10.77
C GLU A 139 1.78 3.02 -9.70
N CYS A 140 0.86 2.76 -8.77
CA CYS A 140 0.39 3.75 -7.80
C CYS A 140 1.03 3.63 -6.40
N VAL A 141 1.71 2.53 -6.13
CA VAL A 141 2.32 2.26 -4.81
C VAL A 141 3.84 2.52 -4.90
N PRO A 142 4.49 3.06 -3.85
CA PRO A 142 5.94 3.19 -3.85
C PRO A 142 6.62 1.82 -4.00
N THR A 143 7.65 1.70 -4.83
CA THR A 143 8.33 0.41 -5.07
C THR A 143 8.84 -0.28 -3.80
N ARG A 144 9.29 0.49 -2.79
CA ARG A 144 9.73 -0.05 -1.49
C ARG A 144 8.59 -0.60 -0.62
N PHE A 145 7.34 -0.35 -1.00
CA PHE A 145 6.13 -0.90 -0.38
C PHE A 145 5.70 -2.21 -1.02
N TYR A 146 6.43 -2.72 -2.02
CA TYR A 146 6.19 -4.05 -2.59
C TYR A 146 6.79 -5.19 -1.80
N GLY A 147 7.66 -4.98 -0.82
CA GLY A 147 8.22 -6.08 -0.02
C GLY A 147 9.21 -6.98 -0.74
N GLU A 148 9.15 -7.13 -2.07
CA GLU A 148 10.06 -7.95 -2.89
C GLU A 148 11.54 -7.67 -2.61
N ARG A 149 11.90 -6.39 -2.35
CA ARG A 149 13.27 -5.97 -2.01
C ARG A 149 13.79 -6.58 -0.69
N TYR A 150 12.90 -6.90 0.23
CA TYR A 150 13.21 -7.42 1.57
C TYR A 150 12.69 -8.85 1.74
N ASP A 151 12.42 -9.55 0.63
CA ASP A 151 11.85 -10.89 0.61
C ASP A 151 10.54 -11.02 1.43
N TRP A 152 9.75 -9.94 1.44
CA TRP A 152 8.48 -9.86 2.17
C TRP A 152 8.59 -10.05 3.68
N ASP A 153 9.80 -9.94 4.23
CA ASP A 153 10.08 -10.04 5.65
C ASP A 153 10.60 -8.70 6.17
N VAL A 154 9.90 -8.16 7.17
CA VAL A 154 10.24 -6.87 7.76
C VAL A 154 11.50 -6.95 8.62
N GLU A 155 11.86 -8.14 9.11
CA GLU A 155 13.11 -8.38 9.84
C GLU A 155 14.34 -8.20 8.93
N ASN A 156 14.16 -8.31 7.60
CA ASN A 156 15.22 -8.09 6.62
C ASN A 156 15.44 -6.61 6.27
N ILE A 157 14.71 -5.66 6.88
CA ILE A 157 14.88 -4.23 6.63
C ILE A 157 16.16 -3.73 7.34
N PRO A 158 17.18 -3.23 6.62
CA PRO A 158 18.35 -2.64 7.26
C PRO A 158 17.99 -1.37 8.02
N ASP A 159 18.65 -1.09 9.15
CA ASP A 159 18.43 0.13 9.95
C ASP A 159 18.48 1.42 9.11
N ALA A 160 19.41 1.49 8.15
CA ALA A 160 19.55 2.64 7.25
C ALA A 160 18.33 2.88 6.34
N ASP A 161 17.52 1.85 6.07
CA ASP A 161 16.34 1.93 5.21
C ASP A 161 15.09 2.40 5.97
N PHE A 162 15.06 2.38 7.31
CA PHE A 162 13.88 2.79 8.10
C PHE A 162 13.48 4.25 7.85
N MET A 163 14.44 5.17 7.80
CA MET A 163 14.15 6.58 7.49
C MET A 163 13.62 6.76 6.06
N ILE A 164 14.16 5.99 5.12
CA ILE A 164 13.69 6.03 3.72
C ILE A 164 12.25 5.51 3.64
N LEU A 165 11.95 4.44 4.35
CA LEU A 165 10.61 3.85 4.40
C LEU A 165 9.60 4.78 5.08
N LEU A 166 9.98 5.45 6.18
CA LEU A 166 9.17 6.47 6.81
C LEU A 166 8.87 7.62 5.84
N ASP A 167 9.87 8.11 5.11
CA ASP A 167 9.69 9.19 4.14
C ASP A 167 8.74 8.80 3.01
N LYS A 168 8.85 7.56 2.52
CA LYS A 168 7.93 7.02 1.52
C LYS A 168 6.52 6.85 2.09
N ALA A 169 6.37 6.39 3.33
CA ALA A 169 5.09 6.28 4.01
C ALA A 169 4.40 7.64 4.11
N VAL A 170 5.09 8.63 4.69
CA VAL A 170 4.59 9.99 4.86
C VAL A 170 4.16 10.56 3.53
N LYS A 171 5.02 10.46 2.50
CA LYS A 171 4.71 10.99 1.16
C LYS A 171 3.46 10.33 0.59
N TRP A 172 3.36 8.99 0.66
CA TRP A 172 2.27 8.24 0.06
C TRP A 172 0.93 8.50 0.75
N TYR A 173 0.89 8.45 2.09
CA TYR A 173 -0.33 8.74 2.86
C TYR A 173 -0.73 10.22 2.90
N SER A 174 0.13 11.12 2.40
CA SER A 174 -0.17 12.55 2.25
C SER A 174 -0.59 12.91 0.82
N GLN A 175 -0.66 11.94 -0.10
CA GLN A 175 -1.07 12.22 -1.47
C GLN A 175 -2.52 12.70 -1.52
N LYS A 176 -2.73 13.76 -2.31
CA LYS A 176 -4.07 14.14 -2.73
C LYS A 176 -4.61 13.08 -3.68
N LEU A 177 -5.93 12.99 -3.74
CA LEU A 177 -6.58 12.16 -4.74
C LEU A 177 -6.18 12.63 -6.14
N ASP A 178 -6.04 11.68 -7.05
CA ASP A 178 -5.75 11.92 -8.45
C ASP A 178 -7.06 11.67 -9.25
N PRO A 179 -7.84 12.72 -9.54
CA PRO A 179 -9.07 12.58 -10.33
C PRO A 179 -8.80 11.98 -11.71
N ALA A 180 -7.65 12.26 -12.32
CA ALA A 180 -7.31 11.73 -13.63
C ALA A 180 -7.07 10.22 -13.57
N TRP A 181 -6.42 9.72 -12.51
CA TRP A 181 -6.32 8.29 -12.23
C TRP A 181 -7.70 7.67 -11.99
N ILE A 182 -8.48 8.23 -11.07
CA ILE A 182 -9.79 7.69 -10.69
C ILE A 182 -10.72 7.61 -11.91
N SER A 183 -10.72 8.65 -12.75
CA SER A 183 -11.55 8.75 -13.96
C SER A 183 -11.23 7.70 -15.02
N LYS A 184 -10.06 7.05 -14.97
CA LYS A 184 -9.74 5.90 -15.86
C LYS A 184 -10.58 4.68 -15.54
N TRP A 185 -11.04 4.58 -14.30
CA TRP A 185 -11.65 3.36 -13.75
C TRP A 185 -13.13 3.54 -13.45
N VAL A 186 -13.53 4.72 -12.98
CA VAL A 186 -14.91 5.01 -12.61
C VAL A 186 -15.30 6.43 -13.05
N PRO A 187 -16.56 6.69 -13.40
CA PRO A 187 -17.02 8.06 -13.63
C PRO A 187 -16.73 8.94 -12.42
N TRP A 188 -16.22 10.12 -12.69
CA TRP A 188 -15.86 11.12 -11.69
C TRP A 188 -16.56 12.43 -12.04
N VAL A 189 -17.32 12.98 -11.09
CA VAL A 189 -18.01 14.25 -11.27
C VAL A 189 -17.34 15.27 -10.35
N GLU A 190 -16.70 16.27 -10.93
CA GLU A 190 -16.28 17.44 -10.15
C GLU A 190 -17.54 18.20 -9.72
N ILE A 191 -17.71 18.36 -8.40
CA ILE A 191 -18.82 19.16 -7.88
C ILE A 191 -18.35 20.61 -7.93
N ASP A 192 -18.81 21.37 -8.92
CA ASP A 192 -18.60 22.81 -9.00
C ASP A 192 -19.08 23.48 -7.70
N GLY A 193 -18.14 24.12 -6.98
CA GLY A 193 -18.46 25.02 -5.87
C GLY A 193 -18.31 24.47 -4.45
N VAL A 194 -17.83 23.25 -4.23
CA VAL A 194 -17.42 22.79 -2.89
C VAL A 194 -15.89 22.77 -2.81
N VAL A 195 -15.31 23.92 -2.42
CA VAL A 195 -13.95 23.93 -1.86
C VAL A 195 -14.03 23.16 -0.55
N ALA A 196 -13.90 21.83 -0.61
CA ALA A 196 -13.63 21.03 0.57
C ALA A 196 -12.24 21.45 1.03
N SER A 197 -12.17 22.41 1.96
CA SER A 197 -10.92 22.75 2.60
C SER A 197 -10.44 21.47 3.30
N MET A 198 -9.42 20.84 2.72
CA MET A 198 -8.53 19.95 3.46
C MET A 198 -7.68 20.84 4.39
N GLU A 199 -8.31 21.64 5.22
CA GLU A 199 -7.62 22.44 6.23
C GLU A 199 -7.47 21.60 7.48
N SER A 200 -6.22 21.18 7.67
CA SER A 200 -5.60 20.88 8.94
C SER A 200 -6.10 21.82 10.04
N THR A 201 -7.01 21.32 10.89
CA THR A 201 -7.31 22.01 12.16
C THR A 201 -6.13 21.83 13.11
N GLY A 202 -5.38 22.92 13.31
CA GLY A 202 -4.34 23.02 14.33
C GLY A 202 -3.54 24.32 14.25
N ASN A 203 -4.20 25.49 14.28
CA ASN A 203 -3.53 26.77 14.55
C ASN A 203 -3.53 27.06 16.06
N ALA A 204 -2.34 27.37 16.58
CA ALA A 204 -2.08 28.44 17.53
C ALA A 204 -0.72 29.01 17.08
N ASP A 205 -0.72 30.06 16.28
CA ASP A 205 -0.63 31.45 16.73
C ASP A 205 0.70 31.73 17.45
N GLU A 206 1.59 32.41 16.73
CA GLU A 206 2.43 33.50 17.25
C GLU A 206 3.12 34.15 16.05
N GLY A 207 2.63 35.33 15.67
CA GLY A 207 3.37 36.21 14.77
C GLY A 207 4.56 36.83 15.48
N ASN A 208 5.67 37.02 14.77
CA ASN A 208 6.35 38.31 14.83
C ASN A 208 7.27 38.54 13.63
N VAL A 209 7.30 39.80 13.23
CA VAL A 209 8.03 40.43 12.14
C VAL A 209 9.44 40.81 12.60
N GLY A 210 10.44 40.76 11.69
CA GLY A 210 11.61 41.65 11.82
C GLY A 210 12.95 41.18 11.27
N THR A 211 13.18 41.47 9.98
CA THR A 211 14.39 42.12 9.40
C THR A 211 15.81 41.60 9.64
N GLY A 212 16.61 41.47 8.57
CA GLY A 212 18.06 41.74 8.64
C GLY A 212 18.93 41.12 7.54
N ALA A 213 19.36 41.98 6.61
CA ALA A 213 20.22 41.83 5.43
C ALA A 213 21.63 41.17 5.57
N GLY A 214 22.23 40.88 4.41
CA GLY A 214 23.67 40.83 4.10
C GLY A 214 24.11 39.48 3.53
N ASP A 215 24.26 39.27 2.21
CA ASP A 215 25.22 39.79 1.21
C ASP A 215 26.52 38.96 1.08
N ASP A 216 26.97 38.87 -0.19
CA ASP A 216 28.30 38.52 -0.73
C ASP A 216 28.65 37.02 -0.96
N GLU A 217 28.66 36.58 -2.23
CA GLU A 217 29.81 36.50 -3.17
C GLU A 217 30.66 35.21 -2.95
N ALA A 218 31.29 34.53 -3.90
CA ALA A 218 31.39 34.55 -5.35
C ALA A 218 32.13 33.26 -5.77
N GLY A 219 32.03 32.88 -7.05
CA GLY A 219 33.22 32.46 -7.81
C GLY A 219 33.46 30.98 -8.14
N GLY A 220 33.57 30.72 -9.46
CA GLY A 220 34.64 29.90 -10.05
C GLY A 220 34.26 28.49 -10.51
N THR A 221 33.86 28.26 -11.78
CA THR A 221 34.64 28.04 -13.03
C THR A 221 35.23 26.63 -13.27
N GLY A 222 34.75 26.02 -14.37
CA GLY A 222 35.52 25.19 -15.33
C GLY A 222 35.48 23.67 -15.14
N ALA A 223 35.75 22.80 -16.12
CA ALA A 223 35.71 22.81 -17.59
C ALA A 223 36.06 21.37 -18.07
N GLY A 224 35.38 20.85 -19.10
CA GLY A 224 35.82 19.74 -19.98
C GLY A 224 35.80 18.31 -19.41
N SER A 225 35.80 17.22 -20.19
CA SER A 225 35.62 16.97 -21.63
C SER A 225 35.59 15.43 -21.85
N GLN A 226 34.82 14.98 -22.85
CA GLN A 226 35.03 13.83 -23.77
C GLN A 226 35.05 12.34 -23.36
N GLY A 227 34.35 11.55 -24.21
CA GLY A 227 34.69 10.20 -24.71
C GLY A 227 34.05 9.04 -23.95
N GLY A 228 33.46 7.99 -24.54
CA GLY A 228 33.29 7.55 -25.92
C GLY A 228 32.67 6.13 -25.93
N ASP A 229 31.99 5.82 -27.03
CA ASP A 229 31.73 4.53 -27.70
C ASP A 229 31.22 3.22 -27.00
N VAL A 230 30.20 2.69 -27.69
CA VAL A 230 29.51 1.36 -27.75
C VAL A 230 30.53 0.31 -28.30
N PRO A 231 30.42 -1.06 -28.18
CA PRO A 231 29.20 -1.81 -28.49
C PRO A 231 28.97 -3.29 -28.01
N MET A 232 27.75 -3.76 -28.31
CA MET A 232 27.34 -5.09 -28.86
C MET A 232 27.38 -6.39 -28.03
N GLY A 233 26.29 -7.16 -28.24
CA GLY A 233 26.13 -8.60 -27.95
C GLY A 233 24.98 -8.85 -26.95
N GLY A 234 23.93 -9.61 -27.21
CA GLY A 234 23.62 -10.59 -28.25
C GLY A 234 22.91 -11.78 -27.59
N VAL A 235 21.65 -12.01 -28.00
CA VAL A 235 20.96 -13.30 -28.19
C VAL A 235 20.84 -14.30 -27.01
N GLU A 236 19.62 -14.64 -26.57
CA GLU A 236 18.90 -15.89 -26.96
C GLU A 236 17.65 -16.18 -26.12
N ASN A 237 16.69 -16.78 -26.81
CA ASN A 237 15.34 -17.16 -26.38
C ASN A 237 15.32 -18.31 -25.37
N SER A 238 14.27 -18.35 -24.55
CA SER A 238 13.72 -19.60 -24.01
C SER A 238 12.25 -19.40 -23.67
N ASP A 239 11.36 -19.94 -24.51
CA ASP A 239 9.93 -20.11 -24.23
C ASP A 239 9.69 -21.27 -23.23
N PRO A 240 8.51 -21.32 -22.58
CA PRO A 240 8.32 -21.93 -21.26
C PRO A 240 7.81 -23.37 -21.30
N PRO A 241 7.94 -24.16 -20.21
CA PRO A 241 7.19 -25.40 -20.05
C PRO A 241 5.86 -25.18 -19.28
N PRO A 242 4.96 -26.18 -19.31
CA PRO A 242 3.52 -25.96 -19.37
C PRO A 242 2.81 -25.84 -18.01
N SER A 243 1.59 -25.34 -18.11
CA SER A 243 0.57 -25.20 -17.07
C SER A 243 0.18 -26.53 -16.42
N ASN A 244 0.41 -26.64 -15.11
CA ASN A 244 -0.36 -27.50 -14.22
C ASN A 244 -1.25 -26.61 -13.34
N GLN A 245 -2.50 -26.40 -13.73
CA GLN A 245 -3.50 -25.80 -12.82
C GLN A 245 -3.95 -26.84 -11.80
N ALA A 246 -3.12 -27.06 -10.77
CA ALA A 246 -3.65 -27.44 -9.47
C ALA A 246 -4.41 -26.23 -8.91
N SER A 247 -5.67 -26.40 -8.49
CA SER A 247 -6.35 -25.40 -7.67
C SER A 247 -5.59 -25.28 -6.35
N SER A 248 -4.63 -24.35 -6.31
CA SER A 248 -3.93 -23.95 -5.09
C SER A 248 -4.92 -23.25 -4.17
N MET A 249 -4.93 -23.60 -2.88
CA MET A 249 -5.52 -22.79 -1.80
C MET A 249 -4.37 -22.44 -0.86
N MET A 250 -4.36 -21.22 -0.33
CA MET A 250 -3.32 -20.83 0.63
C MET A 250 -3.77 -21.09 2.06
N SER A 251 -2.80 -21.49 2.88
CA SER A 251 -2.91 -21.53 4.33
C SER A 251 -2.26 -20.28 4.92
N VAL A 252 -2.96 -19.63 5.83
CA VAL A 252 -2.41 -18.52 6.62
C VAL A 252 -2.30 -18.97 8.06
N LYS A 253 -1.09 -18.89 8.62
CA LYS A 253 -0.81 -19.20 10.03
C LYS A 253 -1.02 -17.94 10.86
N CYS A 254 -2.05 -17.96 11.71
CA CYS A 254 -2.32 -16.91 12.68
C CYS A 254 -1.67 -17.31 14.01
N LEU A 255 -0.80 -16.46 14.56
CA LEU A 255 -0.23 -16.61 15.91
C LEU A 255 -1.14 -15.94 16.94
#